data_AF-A0A8S1PK25-F1
#
_entry.id   AF-A0A8S1PK25-F1
#
_cell.length_a   1.000
_cell.length_b   1.000
_cell.length_c   1.000
_cell.angle_alpha   90.00
_cell.angle_beta   90.00
_cell.angle_gamma   90.00
#
_symmetry.space_group_name_H-M   'P 1'
#
loop_
_entity.id
_entity.type
_entity.pdbx_description
1 polymer ?
#
loop_
_entity_poly.entity_id
_entity_poly.type
_entity_poly.pdbx_seq_one_letter_code
_entity_poly.pdbx_strand_id
1 'polypeptide(L)'
;MNTEYQQQEIELQRQSHQNSEDTNNQLFSIIFAIIYNFIWGILFYIFRHLYYEEECKGMNFWSFIAQIFLFSVAIYKLWKQNLFEITEKVEFVLSIIVLIGLSYAYFQFEDCYGLRNFVLFYLIVTYVVLGIYLISLLLLILNKSNNSG
;
A
#
# COMPACT_ATOMS: atom_id res chain seq x y z
N MET A 1 6.39 -39.18 35.83
CA MET A 1 5.71 -37.86 35.80
C MET A 1 6.30 -37.13 34.61
N ASN A 2 5.54 -36.96 33.53
CA ASN A 2 6.01 -36.65 32.16
C ASN A 2 5.71 -35.20 31.76
N THR A 3 5.85 -34.28 32.73
CA THR A 3 5.40 -32.88 32.65
C THR A 3 6.19 -32.05 31.63
N GLU A 4 7.46 -32.38 31.37
CA GLU A 4 8.30 -31.69 30.38
C GLU A 4 7.84 -31.96 28.93
N TYR A 5 7.45 -33.20 28.62
CA TYR A 5 6.91 -33.55 27.30
C TYR A 5 5.55 -32.90 27.03
N GLN A 6 4.68 -32.78 28.05
CA GLN A 6 3.40 -32.09 27.90
C GLN A 6 3.57 -30.57 27.71
N GLN A 7 4.56 -29.94 28.36
CA GLN A 7 4.85 -28.51 28.16
C GLN A 7 5.43 -28.23 26.77
N GLN A 8 6.31 -29.08 26.25
CA GLN A 8 6.83 -28.96 24.89
C GLN A 8 5.74 -29.10 23.83
N GLU A 9 4.79 -30.04 23.98
CA GLU A 9 3.66 -30.16 23.05
C GLU A 9 2.73 -28.94 23.09
N ILE A 10 2.52 -28.34 24.27
CA ILE A 10 1.68 -27.14 24.42
C ILE A 10 2.37 -25.90 23.81
N GLU A 11 3.69 -25.76 23.95
CA GLU A 11 4.47 -24.70 23.31
C GLU A 11 4.53 -24.88 21.79
N LEU A 12 4.68 -26.11 21.30
CA LEU A 12 4.66 -26.41 19.87
C LEU A 12 3.28 -26.13 19.26
N GLN A 13 2.20 -26.49 19.97
CA GLN A 13 0.83 -26.15 19.57
C GLN A 13 0.60 -24.64 19.56
N ARG A 14 1.08 -23.89 20.57
CA ARG A 14 1.03 -22.42 20.57
C ARG A 14 1.80 -21.80 19.42
N GLN A 15 3.01 -22.27 19.13
CA GLN A 15 3.81 -21.80 17.98
C GLN A 15 3.14 -22.14 16.65
N SER A 16 2.52 -23.31 16.51
CA SER A 16 1.76 -23.67 15.32
C SER A 16 0.50 -22.80 15.14
N HIS A 17 -0.18 -22.46 16.24
CA HIS A 17 -1.33 -21.57 16.21
C HIS A 17 -0.93 -20.14 15.88
N GLN A 18 0.12 -19.60 16.51
CA GLN A 18 0.66 -18.27 16.18
C GLN A 18 1.14 -18.19 14.73
N ASN A 19 1.89 -19.19 14.23
CA ASN A 19 2.30 -19.22 12.83
C ASN A 19 1.10 -19.31 11.88
N SER A 20 0.04 -20.05 12.24
CA SER A 20 -1.18 -20.13 11.42
C SER A 20 -1.95 -18.80 11.40
N GLU A 21 -1.99 -18.09 12.52
CA GLU A 21 -2.67 -16.81 12.67
C GLU A 21 -1.90 -15.70 11.96
N ASP A 22 -0.57 -15.69 12.07
CA ASP A 22 0.32 -14.79 11.34
C ASP A 22 0.23 -15.00 9.83
N THR A 23 0.15 -16.26 9.37
CA THR A 23 -0.03 -16.57 7.95
C THR A 23 -1.38 -16.08 7.43
N ASN A 24 -2.46 -16.26 8.21
CA ASN A 24 -3.79 -15.78 7.85
C ASN A 24 -3.85 -14.24 7.82
N ASN A 25 -3.21 -13.57 8.78
CA ASN A 25 -3.14 -12.11 8.84
C ASN A 25 -2.31 -11.54 7.68
N GLN A 26 -1.21 -12.19 7.30
CA GLN A 26 -0.43 -11.83 6.11
C GLN A 26 -1.24 -12.00 4.83
N LEU A 27 -1.94 -13.12 4.67
CA LEU A 27 -2.78 -13.37 3.51
C LEU A 27 -3.91 -12.32 3.40
N PHE A 28 -4.56 -12.00 4.52
CA PHE A 28 -5.58 -10.96 4.57
C PHE A 28 -5.01 -9.59 4.19
N SER A 29 -3.84 -9.22 4.71
CA SER A 29 -3.16 -7.97 4.37
C SER A 29 -2.80 -7.89 2.89
N ILE A 30 -2.33 -8.98 2.29
CA ILE A 30 -2.00 -9.04 0.86
C ILE A 30 -3.27 -8.89 0.01
N ILE A 31 -4.35 -9.60 0.35
CA ILE A 31 -5.64 -9.50 -0.35
C ILE A 31 -6.19 -8.08 -0.25
N PHE A 32 -6.17 -7.49 0.94
CA PHE A 32 -6.61 -6.11 1.14
C PHE A 32 -5.80 -5.14 0.27
N ALA A 33 -4.47 -5.28 0.23
CA ALA A 33 -3.61 -4.44 -0.59
C ALA A 33 -3.92 -4.59 -2.09
N ILE A 34 -4.18 -5.81 -2.56
CA ILE A 34 -4.59 -6.06 -3.95
C ILE A 34 -5.89 -5.33 -4.27
N ILE A 35 -6.93 -5.53 -3.44
CA ILE A 35 -8.24 -4.92 -3.64
C ILE A 35 -8.15 -3.39 -3.60
N TYR A 36 -7.41 -2.85 -2.62
CA TYR A 36 -7.20 -1.41 -2.48
C TYR A 36 -6.58 -0.79 -3.73
N ASN A 37 -5.46 -1.35 -4.21
CA ASN A 37 -4.77 -0.85 -5.40
C ASN A 37 -5.65 -1.01 -6.66
N PHE A 38 -6.37 -2.12 -6.78
CA PHE A 38 -7.27 -2.37 -7.91
C PHE A 38 -8.42 -1.38 -7.97
N ILE A 39 -9.09 -1.09 -6.84
CA ILE A 39 -10.17 -0.11 -6.75
C ILE A 39 -9.66 1.27 -7.16
N TRP A 40 -8.51 1.71 -6.62
CA TRP A 40 -7.95 3.00 -7.01
C TRP A 40 -7.56 3.05 -8.49
N GLY A 41 -7.00 1.97 -9.04
CA GLY A 41 -6.72 1.88 -10.48
C GLY A 41 -7.98 2.06 -11.34
N ILE A 42 -9.09 1.43 -10.95
CA ILE A 42 -10.40 1.63 -11.62
C ILE A 42 -10.88 3.07 -11.47
N LEU A 43 -10.79 3.66 -10.28
CA LEU A 43 -11.22 5.04 -10.06
C LEU A 43 -10.41 6.03 -10.91
N PHE A 44 -9.08 5.87 -10.98
CA PHE A 44 -8.24 6.65 -11.89
C PHE A 44 -8.67 6.49 -13.35
N TYR A 45 -9.00 5.26 -13.78
CA TYR A 45 -9.50 5.03 -15.13
C TYR A 45 -10.82 5.78 -15.40
N ILE A 46 -11.80 5.67 -14.50
CA ILE A 46 -13.12 6.29 -14.63
C ILE A 46 -13.00 7.82 -14.62
N PHE A 47 -12.35 8.40 -13.62
CA PHE A 47 -12.26 9.85 -13.47
C PHE A 47 -11.47 10.50 -14.60
N ARG A 48 -10.43 9.82 -15.10
CA ARG A 48 -9.68 10.29 -16.27
C ARG A 48 -10.53 10.32 -17.55
N HIS A 49 -11.42 9.34 -17.74
CA HIS A 49 -12.33 9.32 -18.90
C HIS A 49 -13.49 10.31 -18.75
N LEU A 50 -13.99 10.49 -17.53
CA LEU A 50 -15.10 11.40 -17.26
C LEU A 50 -14.70 12.88 -17.42
N TYR A 51 -13.47 13.22 -17.02
CA TYR A 51 -12.95 14.59 -17.04
C TYR A 51 -11.82 14.76 -18.07
N TYR A 52 -11.95 14.10 -19.23
CA TYR A 52 -10.98 14.23 -20.31
C TYR A 52 -11.16 15.57 -21.02
N GLU A 53 -10.34 16.54 -20.65
CA GLU A 53 -10.24 17.85 -21.30
C GLU A 53 -8.86 18.00 -21.96
N GLU A 54 -8.80 18.57 -23.17
CA GLU A 54 -7.53 18.70 -23.92
C GLU A 54 -6.51 19.62 -23.22
N GLU A 55 -6.99 20.57 -22.43
CA GLU A 55 -6.15 21.48 -21.63
C GLU A 55 -5.53 20.76 -20.41
N CYS A 56 -6.13 19.63 -19.99
CA CYS A 56 -5.73 18.83 -18.85
C CYS A 56 -4.73 17.70 -19.19
N LYS A 57 -4.03 17.77 -20.33
CA LYS A 57 -3.11 16.72 -20.81
C LYS A 57 -2.07 16.29 -19.76
N GLY A 58 -1.47 17.25 -19.05
CA GLY A 58 -0.47 16.93 -18.02
C GLY A 58 -1.06 16.21 -16.81
N MET A 59 -2.26 16.60 -16.39
CA MET A 59 -2.97 15.95 -15.29
C MET A 59 -3.45 14.54 -15.65
N ASN A 60 -3.94 14.38 -16.88
CA ASN A 60 -4.34 13.10 -17.46
C ASN A 60 -3.14 12.14 -17.58
N PHE A 61 -1.96 12.65 -17.92
CA PHE A 61 -0.72 11.87 -17.97
C PHE A 61 -0.32 11.31 -16.61
N TRP A 62 -0.24 12.15 -15.57
CA TRP A 62 0.10 11.68 -14.23
C TRP A 62 -0.96 10.75 -13.64
N SER A 63 -2.23 11.02 -13.90
CA SER A 63 -3.35 10.11 -13.55
C SER A 63 -3.24 8.76 -14.25
N PHE A 64 -2.77 8.73 -15.50
CA PHE A 64 -2.54 7.49 -16.24
C PHE A 64 -1.33 6.71 -15.70
N ILE A 65 -0.23 7.38 -15.36
CA ILE A 65 0.92 6.74 -14.70
C ILE A 65 0.46 6.12 -13.37
N ALA A 66 -0.29 6.85 -12.56
CA ALA A 66 -0.84 6.34 -11.31
C ALA A 66 -1.73 5.11 -11.53
N GLN A 67 -2.62 5.16 -12.53
CA GLN A 67 -3.45 4.02 -12.95
C GLN A 67 -2.59 2.77 -13.25
N ILE A 68 -1.58 2.90 -14.12
CA ILE A 68 -0.70 1.79 -14.50
C ILE A 68 0.04 1.26 -13.28
N PHE A 69 0.58 2.14 -12.45
CA PHE A 69 1.32 1.77 -11.25
C PHE A 69 0.45 0.93 -10.30
N LEU A 70 -0.76 1.40 -10.00
CA LEU A 70 -1.70 0.72 -9.10
C LEU A 70 -2.09 -0.67 -9.61
N PHE A 71 -2.41 -0.80 -10.90
CA PHE A 71 -2.69 -2.12 -11.48
C PHE A 71 -1.45 -3.02 -11.49
N SER A 72 -0.27 -2.47 -11.78
CA SER A 72 0.98 -3.24 -11.77
C SER A 72 1.28 -3.79 -10.38
N VAL A 73 1.07 -2.99 -9.33
CA VAL A 73 1.21 -3.43 -7.93
C VAL A 73 0.19 -4.51 -7.59
N ALA A 74 -1.08 -4.35 -7.97
CA ALA A 74 -2.11 -5.35 -7.72
C ALA A 74 -1.80 -6.70 -8.42
N ILE A 75 -1.43 -6.67 -9.71
CA ILE A 75 -1.05 -7.86 -10.48
C ILE A 75 0.21 -8.50 -9.89
N TYR A 76 1.20 -7.69 -9.52
CA TYR A 76 2.42 -8.18 -8.90
C TYR A 76 2.14 -8.94 -7.59
N LYS A 77 1.33 -8.36 -6.69
CA LYS A 77 0.95 -8.98 -5.42
C LYS A 77 0.10 -10.25 -5.61
N LEU A 78 -0.66 -10.35 -6.72
CA LEU A 78 -1.36 -11.58 -7.10
C LEU A 78 -0.41 -12.70 -7.55
N TRP A 79 0.66 -12.36 -8.27
CA TRP A 79 1.48 -13.35 -8.96
C TRP A 79 2.60 -13.96 -8.12
N LYS A 80 3.04 -13.28 -7.07
CA LYS A 80 4.14 -13.78 -6.23
C LYS A 80 3.92 -13.46 -4.75
N GLN A 81 3.33 -14.40 -4.03
CA GLN A 81 3.11 -14.32 -2.57
C GLN A 81 4.42 -14.39 -1.76
N ASN A 82 5.54 -14.82 -2.36
CA ASN A 82 6.78 -15.17 -1.65
C ASN A 82 8.05 -14.37 -2.05
N LEU A 83 7.95 -13.15 -2.63
CA LEU A 83 9.15 -12.40 -3.02
C LEU A 83 9.54 -11.22 -2.13
N PHE A 84 10.64 -11.43 -1.40
CA PHE A 84 11.82 -10.59 -1.25
C PHE A 84 11.64 -9.06 -1.12
N GLU A 85 12.09 -8.58 0.05
CA GLU A 85 12.37 -7.21 0.53
C GLU A 85 12.84 -6.19 -0.52
N ILE A 86 13.51 -6.62 -1.60
CA ILE A 86 13.97 -5.74 -2.68
C ILE A 86 12.79 -5.17 -3.48
N THR A 87 11.75 -5.96 -3.73
CA THR A 87 10.63 -5.49 -4.55
C THR A 87 9.77 -4.47 -3.79
N GLU A 88 9.64 -4.64 -2.47
CA GLU A 88 8.99 -3.66 -1.59
C GLU A 88 9.71 -2.30 -1.61
N LYS A 89 11.05 -2.31 -1.65
CA LYS A 89 11.84 -1.08 -1.78
C LYS A 89 11.61 -0.39 -3.12
N VAL A 90 11.52 -1.15 -4.22
CA VAL A 90 11.21 -0.60 -5.55
C VAL A 90 9.78 -0.05 -5.61
N GLU A 91 8.81 -0.77 -5.06
CA GLU A 91 7.41 -0.33 -4.94
C GLU A 91 7.32 0.99 -4.15
N PHE A 92 8.05 1.10 -3.04
CA PHE A 92 8.10 2.31 -2.23
C PHE A 92 8.66 3.50 -3.00
N VAL A 93 9.79 3.32 -3.72
CA VAL A 93 10.39 4.39 -4.53
C VAL A 93 9.45 4.82 -5.66
N LEU A 94 8.84 3.88 -6.38
CA LEU A 94 7.87 4.19 -7.43
C LEU A 94 6.64 4.90 -6.88
N SER A 95 6.16 4.51 -5.69
CA SER A 95 5.06 5.18 -5.00
C SER A 95 5.39 6.64 -4.72
N ILE A 96 6.61 6.94 -4.26
CA ILE A 96 7.07 8.32 -4.04
C ILE A 96 7.06 9.11 -5.35
N ILE A 97 7.57 8.54 -6.44
CA ILE A 97 7.60 9.22 -7.75
C ILE A 97 6.18 9.55 -8.22
N VAL A 98 5.25 8.60 -8.09
CA VAL A 98 3.84 8.81 -8.46
C VAL A 98 3.20 9.88 -7.57
N LEU A 99 3.45 9.88 -6.27
CA LEU A 99 2.93 10.88 -5.33
C LEU A 99 3.44 12.29 -5.63
N ILE A 100 4.75 12.44 -5.92
CA ILE A 100 5.33 13.72 -6.33
C ILE A 100 4.70 14.20 -7.63
N GLY A 101 4.60 13.30 -8.62
CA GLY A 101 4.00 13.62 -9.92
C GLY A 101 2.55 14.06 -9.84
N LEU A 102 1.73 13.35 -9.05
CA LEU A 102 0.33 13.73 -8.79
C LEU A 102 0.21 15.04 -8.00
N SER A 103 1.08 15.26 -7.01
CA SER A 103 1.11 16.51 -6.24
C SER A 103 1.47 17.69 -7.14
N TYR A 104 2.49 17.53 -7.99
CA TYR A 104 2.85 18.51 -9.01
C TYR A 104 1.69 18.80 -9.96
N ALA A 105 1.03 17.75 -10.47
CA ALA A 105 -0.13 17.92 -11.36
C ALA A 105 -1.28 18.66 -10.67
N TYR A 106 -1.54 18.38 -9.40
CA TYR A 106 -2.58 19.05 -8.62
C TYR A 106 -2.34 20.56 -8.48
N PHE A 107 -1.08 20.99 -8.29
CA PHE A 107 -0.73 22.41 -8.17
C PHE A 107 -0.62 23.12 -9.52
N GLN A 108 -0.19 22.43 -10.57
CA GLN A 108 0.08 23.06 -11.86
C GLN A 108 -1.18 23.25 -12.73
N PHE A 109 -2.17 22.36 -12.60
CA PHE A 109 -3.35 22.33 -13.48
C PHE A 109 -4.62 22.67 -12.70
N GLU A 110 -4.76 23.94 -12.31
CA GLU A 110 -5.83 24.39 -11.43
C GLU A 110 -7.23 24.31 -12.05
N ASP A 111 -7.31 24.49 -13.37
CA ASP A 111 -8.55 24.54 -14.16
C ASP A 111 -9.20 23.15 -14.35
N CYS A 112 -8.47 22.06 -14.08
CA CYS A 112 -8.93 20.68 -14.26
C CYS A 112 -9.80 20.18 -13.08
N TYR A 113 -10.79 20.95 -12.66
CA TYR A 113 -11.49 20.82 -11.37
C TYR A 113 -11.95 19.39 -11.01
N GLY A 114 -12.59 18.68 -11.94
CA GLY A 114 -13.12 17.33 -11.68
C GLY A 114 -12.02 16.33 -11.35
N LEU A 115 -11.02 16.23 -12.23
CA LEU A 115 -9.87 15.33 -12.04
C LEU A 115 -8.98 15.79 -10.88
N ARG A 116 -8.87 17.10 -10.66
CA ARG A 116 -8.12 17.73 -9.56
C ARG A 116 -8.65 17.39 -8.19
N ASN A 117 -9.96 17.46 -8.01
CA ASN A 117 -10.58 17.08 -6.74
C ASN A 117 -10.41 15.59 -6.46
N PHE A 118 -10.49 14.74 -7.49
CA PHE A 118 -10.23 13.32 -7.35
C PHE A 118 -8.77 13.01 -6.96
N VAL A 119 -7.80 13.64 -7.65
CA VAL A 119 -6.38 13.48 -7.32
C VAL A 119 -6.09 13.99 -5.91
N LEU A 120 -6.68 15.12 -5.50
CA LEU A 120 -6.55 15.62 -4.13
C LEU A 120 -7.06 14.61 -3.10
N PHE A 121 -8.25 14.03 -3.33
CA PHE A 121 -8.83 13.02 -2.45
C PHE A 121 -7.93 11.79 -2.34
N TYR A 122 -7.41 11.29 -3.47
CA TYR A 122 -6.43 10.22 -3.48
C TYR A 122 -5.18 10.58 -2.66
N LEU A 123 -4.57 11.74 -2.91
CA LEU A 123 -3.38 12.20 -2.19
C LEU A 123 -3.62 12.25 -0.68
N ILE A 124 -4.74 12.82 -0.22
CA ILE A 124 -5.09 12.87 1.20
C ILE A 124 -5.16 11.45 1.79
N VAL A 125 -5.90 10.54 1.15
CA VAL A 125 -6.03 9.17 1.64
C VAL A 125 -4.67 8.47 1.69
N THR A 126 -3.86 8.58 0.63
CA THR A 126 -2.55 7.92 0.57
C THR A 126 -1.57 8.50 1.59
N TYR A 127 -1.52 9.81 1.78
CA TYR A 127 -0.66 10.43 2.79
C TYR A 127 -1.09 10.07 4.22
N VAL A 128 -2.38 9.94 4.50
CA VAL A 128 -2.87 9.48 5.80
C VAL A 128 -2.43 8.04 6.06
N VAL A 129 -2.60 7.13 5.09
CA VAL A 129 -2.16 5.73 5.21
C VAL A 129 -0.64 5.65 5.41
N LEU A 130 0.13 6.42 4.65
CA LEU A 130 1.59 6.49 4.79
C LEU A 130 2.00 7.05 6.16
N GLY A 131 1.31 8.08 6.65
CA GLY A 131 1.54 8.65 7.98
C GLY A 131 1.31 7.63 9.10
N ILE A 132 0.21 6.87 9.05
CA ILE A 132 -0.08 5.80 10.00
C ILE A 132 1.01 4.72 9.95
N TYR A 133 1.44 4.33 8.75
CA TYR A 133 2.52 3.37 8.56
C TYR A 133 3.83 3.84 9.20
N LEU A 134 4.24 5.09 8.95
CA LEU A 134 5.48 5.67 9.50
C LEU A 134 5.42 5.79 11.04
N ILE A 135 4.27 6.20 11.59
CA ILE A 135 4.08 6.26 13.06
C ILE A 135 4.18 4.85 13.66
N SER A 136 3.55 3.85 13.04
CA SER A 136 3.59 2.47 13.50
C SER A 136 5.02 1.92 13.48
N LEU A 137 5.78 2.22 12.44
CA LEU A 137 7.20 1.83 12.32
C LEU A 137 8.06 2.50 13.39
N LEU A 138 7.86 3.80 13.65
CA LEU A 138 8.56 4.53 14.73
C LEU A 138 8.27 3.93 16.10
N LEU A 139 7.01 3.61 16.40
CA LEU A 139 6.62 2.98 17.66
C LEU A 139 7.28 1.60 17.82
N LEU A 140 7.36 0.80 16.77
CA LEU A 140 8.05 -0.50 16.79
C LEU A 140 9.55 -0.37 17.09
N ILE A 141 10.22 0.61 16.46
CA ILE A 141 11.65 0.87 16.69
C ILE A 141 11.90 1.32 18.13
N LEU A 142 11.09 2.24 18.65
CA LEU A 142 11.20 2.74 20.02
C LEU A 142 10.94 1.62 21.04
N ASN A 143 9.94 0.77 20.81
CA ASN A 143 9.60 -0.32 21.73
C ASN A 143 10.67 -1.41 21.75
N LYS A 144 11.28 -1.73 20.59
CA LYS A 144 12.43 -2.65 20.51
C LYS A 144 13.64 -2.09 21.26
N SER A 145 13.89 -0.78 21.18
CA SER A 145 14.96 -0.11 21.91
C SER A 145 14.76 -0.19 23.43
N ASN A 146 13.53 -0.08 23.92
CA ASN A 146 13.22 -0.12 25.35
C ASN A 146 13.28 -1.54 25.96
N ASN A 147 13.02 -2.58 25.18
CA ASN A 147 13.04 -3.98 25.65
C ASN A 147 14.39 -4.68 25.49
N SER A 148 15.41 -4.00 24.98
CA SER A 148 16.77 -4.53 24.78
C SER A 148 17.79 -4.05 25.83
N GLY A 149 17.33 -3.38 26.89
CA GLY A 149 18.13 -2.94 28.05
C GLY A 149 17.61 -3.56 29.34
#